data_AF-A0A961HF91-F1
#
_entry.id   AF-A0A961HF91-F1
#
_cell.length_a   1.000
_cell.length_b   1.000
_cell.length_c   1.000
_cell.angle_alpha   90.00
_cell.angle_beta   90.00
_cell.angle_gamma   90.00
#
_symmetry.space_group_name_H-M   'P 1'
#
loop_
_entity.id
_entity.type
_entity.pdbx_description
1 polymer ?
#
loop_
_entity_poly.entity_id
_entity_poly.type
_entity_poly.pdbx_seq_one_letter_code
_entity_poly.pdbx_strand_id
1 'polypeptide(L)'
;MANLTITVDDAVLKRARIRAIERGESVNQYLAQRLLEYADADAEIARRQEAALRFVALSRELSGSSDGRGWTREELYGERGLTR
;
A
#
# COMPACT_ATOMS: atom_id res chain seq x y z
N MET A 1 21.15 -10.80 7.22
CA MET A 1 20.67 -10.28 8.51
C MET A 1 21.41 -8.99 8.81
N ALA A 2 20.70 -7.93 9.19
CA ALA A 2 21.29 -6.66 9.60
C ALA A 2 21.14 -6.51 11.13
N ASN A 3 22.11 -5.90 11.79
CA ASN A 3 22.07 -5.65 13.23
C ASN A 3 21.58 -4.22 13.50
N LEU A 4 20.61 -4.07 14.39
CA LEU A 4 20.08 -2.79 14.84
C LEU A 4 20.41 -2.60 16.32
N THR A 5 21.15 -1.54 16.63
CA THR A 5 21.41 -1.10 18.01
C THR A 5 20.59 0.14 18.28
N ILE A 6 19.74 0.09 19.32
CA ILE A 6 18.93 1.23 19.75
C ILE A 6 19.14 1.47 21.25
N THR A 7 19.16 2.74 21.64
CA THR A 7 19.16 3.14 23.05
C THR A 7 17.73 3.36 23.49
N VAL A 8 17.31 2.67 24.54
CA VAL A 8 16.01 2.84 25.18
C VAL A 8 16.20 2.99 26.68
N ASP A 9 15.27 3.67 27.32
CA ASP A 9 15.22 3.77 28.77
C ASP A 9 15.13 2.37 29.42
N ASP A 10 15.89 2.15 30.48
CA ASP A 10 16.00 0.82 31.10
C ASP A 10 14.67 0.37 31.73
N ALA A 11 13.88 1.30 32.27
CA ALA A 11 12.56 0.98 32.81
C ALA A 11 11.59 0.59 31.68
N VAL A 12 11.71 1.21 30.50
CA VAL A 12 10.96 0.81 29.30
C VAL A 12 11.35 -0.60 28.86
N LEU A 13 12.65 -0.89 28.77
CA LEU A 13 13.14 -2.20 28.35
C LEU A 13 12.69 -3.31 29.32
N LYS A 14 12.73 -3.05 30.62
CA LYS A 14 12.26 -3.99 31.64
C LYS A 14 10.77 -4.30 31.48
N ARG A 15 9.92 -3.28 31.30
CA ARG A 15 8.48 -3.49 31.07
C ARG A 15 8.21 -4.23 29.76
N ALA A 16 8.95 -3.92 28.70
CA ALA A 16 8.83 -4.62 27.43
C ALA A 16 9.17 -6.11 27.55
N ARG A 17 10.23 -6.45 28.32
CA ARG A 17 10.61 -7.84 28.59
C ARG A 17 9.54 -8.61 29.35
N ILE A 18 8.97 -8.02 30.41
CA ILE A 18 7.87 -8.64 31.17
C ILE A 18 6.69 -8.94 30.25
N ARG A 19 6.27 -7.94 29.46
CA ARG A 19 5.16 -8.08 28.51
C ARG A 19 5.42 -9.15 27.44
N ALA A 20 6.67 -9.25 26.95
CA ALA A 20 7.03 -10.26 25.97
C ALA A 20 6.93 -11.67 26.56
N ILE A 21 7.40 -11.87 27.79
CA ILE A 21 7.28 -13.14 28.52
C ILE A 21 5.81 -13.52 28.73
N GLU A 22 4.97 -12.59 29.15
CA GLU A 22 3.52 -12.80 29.32
C GLU A 22 2.84 -13.24 28.02
N ARG A 23 3.35 -12.80 26.87
CA ARG A 23 2.84 -13.12 25.53
C ARG A 23 3.53 -14.33 24.89
N GLY A 24 4.49 -14.95 25.57
CA GLY A 24 5.27 -16.08 25.04
C GLY A 24 6.18 -15.71 23.87
N GLU A 25 6.58 -14.44 23.76
CA GLU A 25 7.45 -13.93 22.69
C GLU A 25 8.72 -13.27 23.25
N SER A 26 9.66 -12.92 22.39
CA SER A 26 10.83 -12.12 22.76
C SER A 26 10.69 -10.67 22.30
N VAL A 27 11.33 -9.73 23.01
CA VAL A 27 11.36 -8.32 22.60
C VAL A 27 11.95 -8.15 21.21
N ASN A 28 12.97 -8.94 20.85
CA ASN A 28 13.56 -8.92 19.51
C ASN A 28 12.58 -9.38 18.43
N GLN A 29 11.84 -10.45 18.68
CA GLN A 29 10.82 -10.93 17.75
C GLN A 29 9.71 -9.89 17.55
N TYR A 30 9.23 -9.29 18.63
CA TYR A 30 8.23 -8.22 18.57
C TYR A 30 8.73 -7.00 17.79
N LEU A 31 9.97 -6.56 18.04
CA LEU A 31 10.57 -5.43 17.31
C LEU A 31 10.80 -5.75 15.84
N ALA A 32 11.25 -6.96 15.51
CA ALA A 32 11.41 -7.39 14.12
C ALA A 32 10.08 -7.36 13.36
N GLN A 33 9.01 -7.87 13.97
CA GLN A 33 7.67 -7.82 13.38
C GLN A 33 7.18 -6.36 13.23
N ARG A 34 7.40 -5.52 14.25
CA ARG A 34 6.98 -4.11 14.18
C ARG A 34 7.74 -3.33 13.10
N LEU A 35 9.02 -3.64 12.89
CA LEU A 35 9.82 -3.05 11.81
C LEU A 35 9.35 -3.52 10.44
N LEU A 36 8.92 -4.77 10.32
CA LEU A 36 8.30 -5.28 9.09
C LEU A 36 6.98 -4.55 8.80
N GLU A 37 6.08 -4.47 9.78
CA GLU A 37 4.81 -3.73 9.66
C GLU A 37 5.03 -2.27 9.28
N TYR A 38 6.03 -1.63 9.88
CA TYR A 38 6.42 -0.25 9.57
C TYR A 38 6.93 -0.11 8.13
N ALA A 39 7.83 -1.01 7.70
CA ALA A 39 8.36 -1.00 6.34
C ALA A 39 7.30 -1.35 5.28
N ASP A 40 6.39 -2.28 5.58
CA ASP A 40 5.30 -2.67 4.68
C ASP A 40 4.24 -1.58 4.54
N ALA A 41 3.96 -0.81 5.61
CA ALA A 41 3.09 0.36 5.53
C ALA A 41 3.67 1.42 4.58
N ASP A 42 4.97 1.69 4.69
CA ASP A 42 5.68 2.60 3.79
C ASP A 42 5.75 2.04 2.37
N ALA A 43 5.96 0.73 2.21
CA ALA A 43 5.98 0.06 0.90
C ALA A 43 4.61 0.09 0.22
N GLU A 44 3.52 -0.09 0.96
CA GLU A 44 2.16 0.00 0.43
C GLU A 44 1.81 1.43 0.03
N ILE A 45 2.17 2.42 0.85
CA ILE A 45 2.02 3.84 0.52
C ILE A 45 2.85 4.19 -0.72
N ALA A 46 4.11 3.75 -0.78
CA ALA A 46 5.00 3.96 -1.91
C ALA A 46 4.47 3.29 -3.19
N ARG A 47 3.98 2.05 -3.11
CA ARG A 47 3.37 1.34 -4.25
C ARG A 47 2.13 2.05 -4.77
N ARG A 48 1.27 2.57 -3.87
CA ARG A 48 0.08 3.34 -4.26
C ARG A 48 0.45 4.67 -4.92
N GLN A 49 1.43 5.38 -4.38
CA GLN A 49 1.95 6.61 -4.99
C GLN A 49 2.55 6.33 -6.36
N GLU A 50 3.35 5.28 -6.50
CA GLU A 50 3.95 4.87 -7.76
C GLU A 50 2.88 4.47 -8.80
N ALA A 51 1.86 3.71 -8.38
CA ALA A 51 0.73 3.36 -9.24
C ALA A 51 -0.06 4.60 -9.69
N ALA A 52 -0.31 5.57 -8.80
CA ALA A 52 -0.96 6.82 -9.14
C ALA A 52 -0.11 7.65 -10.13
N LEU A 53 1.20 7.72 -9.93
CA LEU A 53 2.12 8.39 -10.85
C LEU A 53 2.15 7.72 -12.22
N ARG A 54 2.21 6.38 -12.28
CA ARG A 54 2.13 5.62 -13.53
C ARG A 54 0.79 5.84 -14.25
N PHE A 55 -0.32 5.87 -13.51
CA PHE A 55 -1.64 6.15 -14.09
C PHE A 55 -1.71 7.57 -14.69
N VAL A 56 -1.18 8.57 -13.98
CA VAL A 56 -1.10 9.94 -14.51
C VAL A 56 -0.19 10.03 -15.72
N ALA A 57 0.96 9.34 -15.72
CA ALA A 57 1.85 9.28 -16.87
C ALA A 57 1.16 8.63 -18.08
N LEU A 58 0.50 7.50 -17.87
CA LEU A 58 -0.26 6.79 -18.90
C LEU A 58 -1.41 7.65 -19.44
N SER A 59 -2.14 8.37 -18.59
CA SER A 59 -3.21 9.28 -19.02
C SER A 59 -2.70 10.45 -19.87
N ARG A 60 -1.46 10.90 -19.65
CA ARG A 60 -0.83 11.95 -20.46
C ARG A 60 -0.34 11.41 -21.79
N GLU A 61 0.18 10.18 -21.80
CA GLU A 61 0.63 9.50 -23.03
C GLU A 61 -0.56 9.09 -23.90
N LEU A 62 -1.60 8.54 -23.29
CA LEU A 62 -2.85 8.14 -23.91
C LEU A 62 -3.86 9.28 -24.01
N SER A 63 -3.45 10.56 -23.95
CA SER A 63 -4.37 11.67 -24.17
C SER A 63 -4.81 11.72 -25.64
N GLY A 64 -5.58 10.72 -26.06
CA GLY A 64 -6.37 10.73 -27.27
C GLY A 64 -7.50 11.73 -27.05
N SER A 65 -7.38 12.89 -27.70
CA SER A 65 -8.53 13.74 -27.99
C SER A 65 -9.55 12.88 -28.74
N SER A 66 -10.81 12.84 -28.29
CA SER A 66 -11.88 12.26 -29.11
C SER A 66 -12.21 13.15 -30.33
N ASP A 67 -11.44 14.21 -30.58
CA ASP A 67 -11.68 15.26 -31.57
C ASP A 67 -13.09 15.84 -31.47
N GLY A 68 -13.61 15.93 -30.24
CA GLY A 68 -14.97 16.38 -29.95
C GLY A 68 -16.05 15.36 -30.31
N ARG A 69 -15.68 14.16 -30.76
CA ARG A 69 -16.61 13.07 -31.03
C ARG A 69 -16.98 12.39 -29.71
N GLY A 70 -18.13 12.75 -29.17
CA GLY A 70 -18.78 12.01 -28.10
C GLY A 70 -19.49 10.79 -28.66
N TRP A 71 -19.62 9.72 -27.87
CA TRP A 71 -20.51 8.63 -28.23
C TRP A 71 -21.95 9.13 -28.28
N THR A 72 -22.64 8.81 -29.36
CA THR A 72 -24.09 9.04 -29.47
C THR A 72 -24.82 8.05 -28.56
N ARG A 73 -26.06 8.40 -28.17
CA ARG A 73 -26.89 7.53 -27.32
C ARG A 73 -27.11 6.17 -28.00
N GLU A 74 -27.29 6.18 -29.31
CA GLU A 74 -27.52 5.01 -30.15
C GLU A 74 -26.30 4.08 -30.18
N GLU A 75 -25.08 4.61 -30.20
CA GLU A 75 -23.84 3.82 -30.12
C GLU A 75 -23.64 3.18 -28.73
N LEU A 76 -24.02 3.87 -27.65
CA LEU A 76 -23.89 3.37 -26.28
C LEU A 76 -24.92 2.28 -25.92
N TYR A 77 -26.08 2.28 -26.58
CA TYR A 77 -27.20 1.37 -26.30
C TYR A 77 -27.50 0.37 -27.43
N GLY A 78 -26.86 0.49 -28.60
CA GLY A 78 -27.13 -0.30 -29.80
C GLY A 78 -26.93 -1.80 -29.66
N GLU A 79 -26.06 -2.25 -28.75
CA GLU A 79 -25.81 -3.68 -28.48
C GLU A 79 -26.55 -4.22 -27.24
N ARG A 80 -27.62 -3.56 -26.76
CA ARG A 80 -28.43 -4.08 -25.64
C ARG A 80 -29.88 -4.41 -25.99
N GLY A 81 -30.20 -4.51 -27.27
CA GLY A 81 -31.48 -5.01 -27.72
C GLY A 81 -31.31 -5.85 -28.98
N LEU A 82 -31.14 -7.16 -28.82
CA LEU A 82 -31.67 -8.24 -29.67
C LEU A 82 -31.05 -9.58 -29.24
N THR A 83 -31.59 -10.15 -28.17
CA THR A 83 -31.66 -11.61 -28.02
C THR A 83 -32.89 -11.91 -27.18
N ARG A 84 -34.02 -12.08 -27.87
CA ARG A 84 -35.15 -12.86 -27.41
C ARG A 84 -35.46 -13.88 -28.50
#